data_AF-A0A939WLK8-F1
#
_entry.id   AF-A0A939WLK8-F1
#
_cell.length_a   1.000
_cell.length_b   1.000
_cell.length_c   1.000
_cell.angle_alpha   90.00
_cell.angle_beta   90.00
_cell.angle_gamma   90.00
#
_symmetry.space_group_name_H-M   'P 1'
#
loop_
_entity.id
_entity.type
_entity.pdbx_description
1 polymer ?
#
loop_
_entity_poly.entity_id
_entity_poly.type
_entity_poly.pdbx_seq_one_letter_code
_entity_poly.pdbx_strand_id
1 'polypeptide(L)'
;MTINSKKMKPVELVRLLNSTELGTVMTPAKLYRDFTAAGYRVASAEDPRCLSFYRYVAWIVDRHNTPVEQRAARGYAAHREA
;
A
#
# COMPACT_ATOMS: atom_id res chain seq x y z
N MET A 1 4.40 -21.53 6.67
CA MET A 1 3.54 -20.34 6.84
C MET A 1 2.54 -20.36 5.70
N THR A 2 1.24 -20.48 5.96
CA THR A 2 0.24 -20.42 4.89
C THR A 2 0.02 -18.95 4.54
N ILE A 3 0.48 -18.52 3.36
CA ILE A 3 0.40 -17.13 2.94
C ILE A 3 -0.97 -16.89 2.28
N ASN A 4 -1.77 -15.98 2.85
CA ASN A 4 -2.97 -15.49 2.20
C ASN A 4 -2.73 -14.08 1.61
N SER A 5 -2.48 -14.01 0.31
CA SER A 5 -2.20 -12.74 -0.39
C SER A 5 -3.41 -11.79 -0.49
N LYS A 6 -4.63 -12.24 -0.17
CA LYS A 6 -5.84 -11.41 -0.15
C LYS A 6 -6.06 -10.69 1.18
N LYS A 7 -5.45 -11.18 2.26
CA LYS A 7 -5.64 -10.67 3.61
C LYS A 7 -4.37 -10.86 4.43
N MET A 8 -3.61 -9.78 4.58
CA MET A 8 -2.39 -9.74 5.38
C MET A 8 -2.40 -8.53 6.30
N LYS A 9 -1.92 -8.68 7.53
CA LYS A 9 -1.58 -7.53 8.37
C LYS A 9 -0.35 -6.82 7.78
N PRO A 10 -0.22 -5.49 7.95
CA PRO A 10 0.98 -4.76 7.49
C PRO A 10 2.29 -5.39 7.94
N VAL A 11 2.38 -5.79 9.21
CA VAL A 11 3.58 -6.43 9.77
C VAL A 11 3.92 -7.77 9.09
N GLU A 12 2.91 -8.55 8.69
CA GLU A 12 3.12 -9.82 8.00
C GLU A 12 3.69 -9.59 6.60
N LEU A 13 3.23 -8.54 5.90
CA LEU A 13 3.79 -8.20 4.59
C LEU A 13 5.23 -7.73 4.69
N VAL A 14 5.56 -6.89 5.67
CA VAL A 14 6.96 -6.47 5.89
C VAL A 14 7.87 -7.68 6.12
N ARG A 15 7.44 -8.60 7.00
CA ARG A 15 8.21 -9.83 7.27
C ARG A 15 8.36 -10.69 6.02
N LEU A 16 7.30 -10.82 5.22
CA LEU A 16 7.33 -11.61 3.98
C LEU A 16 8.29 -11.00 2.94
N LEU A 17 8.26 -9.69 2.74
CA LEU A 17 9.15 -9.03 1.78
C LEU A 17 10.62 -9.10 2.22
N ASN A 18 10.86 -8.96 3.53
CA ASN A 18 12.21 -8.97 4.09
C ASN A 18 12.76 -10.38 4.35
N SER A 19 11.97 -11.45 4.15
CA SER A 19 12.48 -12.83 4.22
C SER A 19 13.15 -13.28 2.92
N THR A 20 13.25 -12.39 1.93
CA THR A 20 13.93 -12.67 0.66
C THR A 20 15.43 -12.47 0.77
N GLU A 21 16.20 -13.02 -0.16
CA GLU A 21 17.67 -12.85 -0.22
C GLU A 21 18.10 -11.39 -0.44
N LEU A 22 17.17 -10.50 -0.78
CA LEU A 22 17.41 -9.06 -0.95
C LEU A 22 17.55 -8.31 0.40
N GLY A 23 17.31 -8.98 1.53
CA GLY A 23 17.38 -8.37 2.85
C GLY A 23 16.23 -7.40 3.12
N THR A 24 16.54 -6.20 3.62
CA THR A 24 15.50 -5.22 3.99
C THR A 24 14.95 -4.49 2.78
N VAL A 25 13.82 -4.96 2.24
CA VAL A 25 13.10 -4.36 1.12
C VAL A 25 12.08 -3.32 1.57
N MET A 26 11.45 -3.54 2.73
CA MET A 26 10.36 -2.70 3.24
C MET A 26 10.51 -2.45 4.74
N THR A 27 10.16 -1.24 5.20
CA THR A 27 10.08 -0.94 6.64
C THR A 27 8.62 -0.83 7.09
N PRO A 28 8.31 -1.13 8.37
CA PRO A 28 6.96 -0.94 8.91
C PRO A 28 6.46 0.49 8.74
N ALA A 29 7.30 1.48 9.04
CA ALA A 29 6.94 2.89 8.94
C ALA A 29 6.55 3.29 7.50
N LYS A 30 7.29 2.80 6.49
CA LYS A 30 6.94 3.04 5.09
C LYS A 30 5.59 2.39 4.73
N LEU A 31 5.41 1.12 5.09
CA LEU A 31 4.19 0.40 4.76
C LEU A 31 2.96 1.02 5.44
N TYR A 32 3.06 1.45 6.70
CA TYR A 32 1.95 2.13 7.38
C TYR A 32 1.59 3.46 6.72
N ARG A 33 2.58 4.27 6.30
CA ARG A 33 2.30 5.50 5.54
C ARG A 33 1.61 5.20 4.21
N ASP A 34 2.08 4.20 3.49
CA ASP A 34 1.49 3.80 2.22
C ASP A 34 0.06 3.25 2.43
N PHE A 35 -0.17 2.47 3.49
CA PHE A 35 -1.49 1.95 3.84
C PHE A 35 -2.48 3.06 4.20
N THR A 36 -2.06 4.04 5.01
CA THR A 36 -2.87 5.22 5.33
C THR A 36 -3.15 6.08 4.09
N ALA A 37 -2.17 6.28 3.21
CA ALA A 37 -2.33 7.10 2.01
C ALA A 37 -3.21 6.42 0.95
N ALA A 38 -3.12 5.11 0.81
CA ALA A 38 -3.90 4.34 -0.15
C ALA A 38 -5.33 4.06 0.33
N GLY A 39 -5.52 3.92 1.65
CA GLY A 39 -6.80 3.66 2.29
C GLY A 39 -7.49 2.40 1.75
N TYR A 40 -8.81 2.50 1.52
CA TYR A 40 -9.62 1.37 1.04
C TYR A 40 -9.18 0.79 -0.31
N ARG A 41 -8.37 1.51 -1.11
CA ARG A 41 -7.88 1.02 -2.41
C ARG A 41 -7.00 -0.24 -2.25
N VAL A 42 -6.30 -0.37 -1.13
CA VAL A 42 -5.39 -1.49 -0.85
C VAL A 42 -5.87 -2.41 0.27
N ALA A 43 -6.93 -2.01 0.97
CA ALA A 43 -7.55 -2.81 2.02
C ALA A 43 -8.05 -4.16 1.47
N SER A 44 -7.98 -5.19 2.32
CA SER A 44 -8.59 -6.49 2.05
C SER A 44 -10.11 -6.33 1.99
N ALA A 45 -10.76 -7.08 1.09
CA ALA A 45 -12.20 -7.09 0.99
C ALA A 45 -12.88 -7.75 2.21
N GLU A 46 -12.16 -8.62 2.93
CA GLU A 46 -12.68 -9.37 4.07
C GLU A 46 -12.48 -8.62 5.40
N ASP A 47 -11.42 -7.82 5.51
CA ASP A 47 -11.08 -7.07 6.73
C ASP A 47 -10.35 -5.77 6.36
N PRO A 48 -10.96 -4.58 6.58
CA PRO A 48 -10.35 -3.32 6.22
C PRO A 48 -9.11 -2.96 7.04
N ARG A 49 -8.83 -3.65 8.15
CA ARG A 49 -7.58 -3.51 8.92
C ARG A 49 -6.40 -4.26 8.31
N CYS A 50 -6.70 -5.19 7.40
CA CYS A 50 -5.72 -5.94 6.63
C CYS A 50 -5.61 -5.35 5.22
N LEU A 51 -4.49 -5.62 4.55
CA LEU A 51 -4.30 -5.28 3.13
C LEU A 51 -4.33 -6.52 2.25
N SER A 52 -4.68 -6.29 0.99
CA SER A 52 -4.46 -7.24 -0.09
C SER A 52 -3.11 -6.93 -0.74
N PHE A 53 -2.26 -7.95 -0.89
CA PHE A 53 -0.92 -7.78 -1.47
C PHE A 53 -0.98 -7.35 -2.94
N TYR A 54 -1.84 -7.95 -3.76
CA TYR A 54 -1.96 -7.58 -5.18
C TYR A 54 -2.57 -6.19 -5.36
N ARG A 55 -3.55 -5.79 -4.53
CA ARG A 55 -4.08 -4.41 -4.56
C ARG A 55 -3.01 -3.40 -4.17
N TYR A 56 -2.19 -3.74 -3.17
CA TYR A 56 -1.07 -2.91 -2.76
C TYR A 56 -0.02 -2.75 -3.86
N VAL A 57 0.39 -3.83 -4.53
CA VAL A 57 1.31 -3.77 -5.69
C VAL A 57 0.71 -2.95 -6.83
N ALA A 58 -0.56 -3.20 -7.18
CA ALA A 58 -1.25 -2.43 -8.22
C ALA A 58 -1.28 -0.92 -7.89
N TRP A 59 -1.54 -0.57 -6.63
CA TRP A 59 -1.52 0.82 -6.19
C TRP A 59 -0.12 1.45 -6.24
N ILE A 60 0.94 0.72 -5.89
CA ILE A 60 2.32 1.22 -6.04
C ILE A 60 2.64 1.48 -7.51
N VAL A 61 2.28 0.55 -8.41
CA VAL A 61 2.54 0.68 -9.85
C VAL A 61 1.74 1.84 -10.45
N ASP A 62 0.44 1.93 -10.14
CA ASP A 62 -0.41 3.06 -10.53
C ASP A 62 0.17 4.39 -10.05
N ARG A 63 0.59 4.43 -8.77
CA ARG A 63 1.25 5.60 -8.20
C ARG A 63 2.53 5.91 -8.97
N HIS A 64 3.42 4.96 -9.20
CA HIS A 64 4.69 5.16 -9.90
C HIS A 64 4.48 5.72 -11.31
N ASN A 65 3.52 5.18 -12.05
CA ASN A 65 3.25 5.53 -13.44
C ASN A 65 2.43 6.83 -13.60
N THR A 66 1.73 7.27 -12.56
CA THR A 66 1.00 8.54 -12.59
C THR A 66 1.98 9.72 -12.45
N PRO A 67 1.98 10.72 -13.36
CA PRO A 67 2.79 11.93 -13.24
C PRO A 67 2.58 12.68 -11.91
N VAL A 68 3.61 13.39 -11.41
CA VAL A 68 3.54 14.12 -10.12
C VAL A 68 2.41 15.14 -10.09
N GLU A 69 2.20 15.89 -11.17
CA GLU A 69 1.13 16.89 -11.30
C GLU A 69 -0.26 16.28 -11.14
N GLN A 70 -0.51 15.13 -11.78
CA GLN A 70 -1.79 14.43 -11.68
C GLN A 70 -2.03 13.81 -10.29
N ARG A 71 -0.97 13.46 -9.56
CA ARG A 71 -1.08 13.00 -8.17
C ARG A 71 -1.43 14.13 -7.20
N ALA A 72 -0.88 15.33 -7.42
CA ALA A 72 -1.20 16.51 -6.62
C ALA A 72 -2.66 16.96 -6.82
N ALA A 73 -3.13 16.94 -8.07
CA ALA A 73 -4.53 17.26 -8.41
C ALA A 73 -5.56 16.27 -7.85
N ARG A 74 -5.17 15.01 -7.60
CA ARG A 74 -6.04 13.99 -6.97
C ARG A 74 -6.01 14.04 -5.44
N GLY A 75 -5.17 14.88 -4.83
CA GLY A 75 -5.01 15.01 -3.39
C GLY A 75 -5.89 16.10 -2.77
N TYR A 76 -5.84 16.21 -1.44
CA TYR A 76 -6.59 17.17 -0.61
C TYR A 76 -6.53 18.63 -1.08
N ALA A 77 -5.50 19.02 -1.83
CA ALA A 77 -5.35 20.35 -2.44
C ALA A 77 -6.53 20.73 -3.36
N ALA A 78 -7.15 19.77 -4.06
CA ALA A 78 -8.26 20.04 -4.96
C ALA A 78 -9.58 20.41 -4.25
N HIS A 79 -9.69 20.19 -2.94
CA HIS A 79 -10.89 20.51 -2.16
C HIS A 79 -10.77 21.81 -1.37
N ARG A 80 -9.64 22.54 -1.47
CA ARG A 80 -9.43 23.78 -0.73
C ARG A 80 -9.92 25.04 -1.46
N GLU A 81 -10.33 24.90 -2.72
CA GLU A 81 -10.72 26.00 -3.60
C GLU A 81 -12.20 25.93 -4.06
N ALA A 82 -13.04 25.10 -3.41
CA ALA A 82 -14.47 24.99 -3.70
C ALA A 82 -15.33 25.68 -2.63
#